data_AF-A0A7Y6BYF6-F1
#
_entry.id   AF-A0A7Y6BYF6-F1
#
_cell.length_a   1.000
_cell.length_b   1.000
_cell.length_c   1.000
_cell.angle_alpha   90.00
_cell.angle_beta   90.00
_cell.angle_gamma   90.00
#
_symmetry.space_group_name_H-M   'P 1'
#
loop_
_entity.id
_entity.type
_entity.pdbx_description
1 polymer ?
#
loop_
_entity_poly.entity_id
_entity_poly.type
_entity_poly.pdbx_seq_one_letter_code
_entity_poly.pdbx_strand_id
1 'polypeptide(L)'
;MIPATLEQLEQVRKECRTMVRKRATASAGTTLVPLPGTDVLADVGMLMQLLPAINNKFGLSQKQLDGMDPETKSMIYGFVMSIGSKVIGRMVTKELVVHVLKRVGVRVATKSVAKFVPLAGQGLAAALSFTAMRYVGNKHVDDCYEVVKRMIEQRERIPGEPAPAALDEANTNEKLEEKTDAHDSEDKPVAESKEQRLTSRQKQ
;
A
#
# COMPACT_ATOMS: atom_id res chain seq x y z
N MET A 1 -10.16 -3.43 6.23
CA MET A 1 -11.48 -2.79 6.29
C MET A 1 -11.65 -1.97 5.02
N ILE A 2 -12.84 -1.95 4.42
CA ILE A 2 -13.13 -1.06 3.28
C ILE A 2 -13.29 0.37 3.81
N PRO A 3 -12.67 1.40 3.20
CA PRO A 3 -12.88 2.80 3.57
C PRO A 3 -14.36 3.18 3.63
N ALA A 4 -14.79 3.81 4.72
CA ALA A 4 -16.20 4.15 4.94
C ALA A 4 -16.57 5.55 4.44
N THR A 5 -15.59 6.46 4.34
CA THR A 5 -15.79 7.85 3.89
C THR A 5 -14.90 8.17 2.69
N LEU A 6 -15.29 9.19 1.92
CA LEU A 6 -14.48 9.69 0.80
C LEU A 6 -13.10 10.20 1.25
N GLU A 7 -13.01 10.77 2.44
CA GLU A 7 -11.74 11.22 3.01
C GLU A 7 -10.78 10.05 3.31
N GLN A 8 -11.29 9.00 3.97
CA GLN A 8 -10.54 7.77 4.21
C GLN A 8 -10.11 7.12 2.88
N LEU A 9 -10.99 7.15 1.88
CA LEU A 9 -10.71 6.61 0.55
C LEU A 9 -9.57 7.36 -0.15
N GLU A 10 -9.54 8.69 -0.09
CA GLU A 10 -8.44 9.51 -0.62
C GLU A 10 -7.13 9.26 0.12
N GLN A 11 -7.18 9.07 1.44
CA GLN A 11 -6.00 8.72 2.22
C GLN A 11 -5.41 7.37 1.78
N VAL A 12 -6.25 6.34 1.62
CA VAL A 12 -5.83 5.03 1.10
C VAL A 12 -5.24 5.16 -0.31
N ARG A 13 -5.85 5.98 -1.16
CA ARG A 13 -5.33 6.25 -2.52
C ARG A 13 -3.92 6.84 -2.48
N LYS A 14 -3.67 7.83 -1.61
CA LYS A 14 -2.34 8.45 -1.43
C LYS A 14 -1.30 7.45 -0.94
N GLU A 15 -1.66 6.61 0.04
CA GLU A 15 -0.79 5.56 0.56
C GLU A 15 -0.42 4.54 -0.53
N CYS A 16 -1.40 4.07 -1.29
CA CYS A 16 -1.17 3.13 -2.38
C CYS A 16 -0.30 3.75 -3.49
N ARG A 17 -0.52 5.01 -3.87
CA ARG A 17 0.33 5.70 -4.86
C ARG A 17 1.78 5.85 -4.38
N THR A 18 1.98 6.11 -3.10
CA THR A 18 3.32 6.14 -2.48
C THR A 18 3.97 4.77 -2.54
N MET A 19 3.22 3.72 -2.22
CA MET A 19 3.67 2.33 -2.29
C MET A 19 4.06 1.92 -3.73
N VAL A 20 3.25 2.30 -4.72
CA VAL A 20 3.55 2.10 -6.16
C VAL A 20 4.85 2.82 -6.52
N ARG A 21 5.04 4.09 -6.10
CA ARG A 21 6.25 4.85 -6.40
C ARG A 21 7.50 4.17 -5.83
N LYS A 22 7.46 3.72 -4.57
CA LYS A 22 8.57 3.01 -3.92
C LYS A 22 8.96 1.74 -4.70
N ARG A 23 7.98 0.91 -5.08
CA ARG A 23 8.25 -0.32 -5.84
C ARG A 23 8.71 -0.04 -7.27
N ALA A 24 8.20 1.01 -7.91
CA ALA A 24 8.68 1.42 -9.23
C ALA A 24 10.14 1.88 -9.19
N THR A 25 10.55 2.63 -8.16
CA THR A 25 11.96 2.99 -7.98
C THR A 25 12.84 1.75 -7.74
N ALA A 26 12.37 0.79 -6.93
CA ALA A 26 13.09 -0.47 -6.73
C ALA A 26 13.22 -1.29 -8.03
N SER A 27 12.13 -1.37 -8.80
CA SER A 27 12.03 -2.02 -10.12
C SER A 27 13.02 -1.41 -11.12
N ALA A 28 13.10 -0.08 -11.21
CA ALA A 28 14.11 0.60 -12.02
C ALA A 28 15.56 0.25 -11.63
N GLY A 29 15.79 -0.03 -10.35
CA GLY A 29 17.10 -0.42 -9.83
C GLY A 29 17.50 -1.87 -10.19
N THR A 30 16.54 -2.78 -10.44
CA THR A 30 16.87 -4.17 -10.81
C THR A 30 17.51 -4.27 -12.19
N THR A 31 17.22 -3.31 -13.07
CA THR A 31 17.82 -3.17 -14.40
C THR A 31 19.33 -2.90 -14.38
N LEU A 32 19.89 -2.54 -13.21
CA LEU A 32 21.33 -2.36 -13.04
C LEU A 32 22.09 -3.69 -12.90
N VAL A 33 21.38 -4.81 -12.69
CA VAL A 33 21.99 -6.15 -12.64
C VAL A 33 22.34 -6.60 -14.07
N PRO A 34 23.61 -6.94 -14.37
CA PRO A 34 24.06 -7.31 -15.72
C PRO A 34 23.68 -8.74 -16.09
N LEU A 35 22.42 -9.13 -15.85
CA LEU A 35 21.88 -10.45 -16.19
C LEU A 35 20.64 -10.29 -17.08
N PRO A 36 20.65 -10.87 -18.29
CA PRO A 36 19.51 -10.75 -19.20
C PRO A 36 18.28 -11.46 -18.62
N GLY A 37 17.16 -10.73 -18.52
CA GLY A 37 15.85 -11.29 -18.16
C GLY A 37 15.56 -11.41 -16.67
N THR A 38 16.54 -11.16 -15.79
CA THR A 38 16.31 -11.17 -14.33
C THR A 38 15.50 -9.96 -13.86
N ASP A 39 15.69 -8.82 -14.52
CA ASP A 39 14.94 -7.58 -14.32
C ASP A 39 13.43 -7.81 -14.52
N VAL A 40 13.05 -8.50 -15.61
CA VAL A 40 11.64 -8.82 -15.88
C VAL A 40 11.05 -9.75 -14.83
N LEU A 41 11.81 -10.76 -14.37
CA LEU A 41 11.35 -11.67 -13.33
C LEU A 41 11.14 -10.94 -11.99
N ALA A 42 12.06 -10.05 -11.63
CA ALA A 42 11.95 -9.22 -10.44
C ALA A 42 10.72 -8.29 -10.53
N ASP A 43 10.50 -7.66 -11.68
CA ASP A 43 9.35 -6.79 -11.92
C ASP A 43 8.01 -7.55 -11.80
N VAL A 44 7.94 -8.78 -12.33
CA VAL A 44 6.78 -9.66 -12.16
C VAL A 44 6.56 -9.99 -10.68
N GLY A 45 7.62 -10.38 -9.96
CA GLY A 45 7.55 -10.68 -8.53
C GLY A 45 7.07 -9.47 -7.70
N MET A 46 7.58 -8.28 -8.01
CA MET A 46 7.15 -7.03 -7.36
C MET A 46 5.68 -6.72 -7.62
N LEU A 47 5.18 -6.93 -8.84
CA LEU A 47 3.76 -6.76 -9.16
C LEU A 47 2.87 -7.79 -8.45
N MET A 48 3.32 -9.05 -8.38
CA MET A 48 2.62 -10.11 -7.63
C MET A 48 2.48 -9.77 -6.14
N GLN A 49 3.37 -8.94 -5.58
CA GLN A 49 3.22 -8.44 -4.20
C GLN A 49 2.46 -7.12 -4.13
N LEU A 50 2.68 -6.21 -5.09
CA LEU A 50 2.08 -4.88 -5.11
C LEU A 50 0.57 -4.93 -5.30
N LEU A 51 0.08 -5.70 -6.27
CA LEU A 51 -1.34 -5.72 -6.61
C LEU A 51 -2.20 -6.29 -5.47
N PRO A 52 -1.83 -7.42 -4.81
CA PRO A 52 -2.53 -7.86 -3.61
C PRO A 52 -2.42 -6.86 -2.46
N ALA A 53 -1.26 -6.20 -2.27
CA ALA A 53 -1.11 -5.20 -1.21
C ALA A 53 -2.05 -4.01 -1.42
N ILE A 54 -2.25 -3.57 -2.68
CA ILE A 54 -3.26 -2.57 -3.03
C ILE A 54 -4.66 -3.10 -2.72
N ASN A 55 -5.03 -4.31 -3.16
CA ASN A 55 -6.33 -4.91 -2.85
C ASN A 55 -6.61 -4.93 -1.35
N ASN A 56 -5.64 -5.36 -0.54
CA ASN A 56 -5.75 -5.41 0.91
C ASN A 56 -6.04 -4.03 1.54
N LYS A 57 -5.37 -2.99 1.06
CA LYS A 57 -5.54 -1.60 1.52
C LYS A 57 -6.94 -1.05 1.23
N PHE A 58 -7.53 -1.40 0.10
CA PHE A 58 -8.91 -1.03 -0.25
C PHE A 58 -9.97 -1.97 0.34
N GLY A 59 -9.59 -3.08 0.96
CA GLY A 59 -10.53 -4.08 1.44
C GLY A 59 -11.12 -4.98 0.35
N LEU A 60 -10.49 -5.00 -0.83
CA LEU A 60 -10.94 -5.71 -2.03
C LEU A 60 -10.10 -6.95 -2.37
N SER A 61 -9.36 -7.48 -1.40
CA SER A 61 -8.65 -8.75 -1.60
C SER A 61 -9.64 -9.92 -1.67
N GLN A 62 -9.28 -10.97 -2.40
CA GLN A 62 -10.10 -12.19 -2.49
C GLN A 62 -10.52 -12.69 -1.10
N LYS A 63 -9.58 -12.77 -0.15
CA LYS A 63 -9.86 -13.22 1.22
C LYS A 63 -10.86 -12.32 1.95
N GLN A 64 -10.81 -11.01 1.71
CA GLN A 64 -11.75 -10.06 2.32
C GLN A 64 -13.14 -10.17 1.69
N LEU A 65 -13.21 -10.35 0.36
CA LEU A 65 -14.49 -10.53 -0.34
C LEU A 65 -15.12 -11.91 -0.08
N ASP A 66 -14.32 -12.94 0.14
CA ASP A 66 -14.81 -14.29 0.45
C ASP A 66 -15.42 -14.40 1.85
N GLY A 67 -15.01 -13.52 2.78
CA GLY A 67 -15.60 -13.41 4.11
C GLY A 67 -16.81 -12.48 4.20
N MET A 68 -17.26 -11.87 3.08
CA MET A 68 -18.44 -11.00 3.05
C MET A 68 -19.72 -11.79 2.78
N ASP A 69 -20.86 -11.19 3.13
CA ASP A 69 -22.16 -11.73 2.77
C ASP A 69 -22.32 -11.80 1.23
N PRO A 70 -23.13 -12.76 0.71
CA PRO A 70 -23.27 -12.98 -0.72
C PRO A 70 -23.80 -11.76 -1.49
N GLU A 71 -24.62 -10.92 -0.87
CA GLU A 71 -25.27 -9.78 -1.50
C GLU A 71 -24.28 -8.64 -1.74
N THR A 72 -23.56 -8.22 -0.70
CA THR A 72 -22.45 -7.25 -0.77
C THR A 72 -21.39 -7.73 -1.73
N LYS A 73 -21.02 -9.02 -1.67
CA LYS A 73 -20.04 -9.63 -2.58
C LYS A 73 -20.48 -9.50 -4.04
N SER A 74 -21.73 -9.86 -4.35
CA SER A 74 -22.30 -9.76 -5.71
C SER A 74 -22.29 -8.31 -6.21
N MET A 75 -22.68 -7.36 -5.35
CA MET A 75 -22.67 -5.93 -5.65
C MET A 75 -21.26 -5.44 -6.02
N ILE A 76 -20.25 -5.78 -5.20
CA ILE A 76 -18.85 -5.42 -5.46
C ILE A 76 -18.38 -5.99 -6.80
N TYR A 77 -18.67 -7.27 -7.08
CA TYR A 77 -18.30 -7.88 -8.37
C TYR A 77 -19.01 -7.21 -9.55
N GLY A 78 -20.25 -6.73 -9.38
CA GLY A 78 -20.96 -5.91 -10.36
C GLY A 78 -20.18 -4.63 -10.70
N PHE A 79 -19.72 -3.88 -9.68
CA PHE A 79 -18.89 -2.69 -9.92
C PHE A 79 -17.56 -3.04 -10.58
N VAL A 80 -16.87 -4.09 -10.11
CA VAL A 80 -15.60 -4.56 -10.70
C VAL A 80 -15.76 -4.87 -12.18
N MET A 81 -16.84 -5.56 -12.57
CA MET A 81 -17.11 -5.89 -13.97
C MET A 81 -17.42 -4.63 -14.80
N SER A 82 -18.17 -3.68 -14.26
CA SER A 82 -18.47 -2.43 -14.96
C SER A 82 -17.22 -1.57 -15.23
N ILE A 83 -16.22 -1.63 -14.33
CA ILE A 83 -14.92 -0.95 -14.49
C ILE A 83 -14.00 -1.73 -15.44
N GLY A 84 -14.24 -3.04 -15.57
CA GLY A 84 -13.45 -3.94 -16.42
C GLY A 84 -12.12 -4.36 -15.79
N SER A 85 -11.99 -4.25 -14.46
CA SER A 85 -10.76 -4.66 -13.79
C SER A 85 -10.67 -6.19 -13.69
N LYS A 86 -9.50 -6.74 -14.04
CA LYS A 86 -9.26 -8.19 -13.97
C LYS A 86 -8.55 -8.64 -12.69
N VAL A 87 -8.06 -7.68 -11.89
CA VAL A 87 -7.16 -7.92 -10.76
C VAL A 87 -7.90 -7.82 -9.41
N ILE A 88 -8.98 -7.02 -9.35
CA ILE A 88 -9.77 -6.85 -8.12
C ILE A 88 -10.51 -8.15 -7.77
N GLY A 89 -10.49 -8.53 -6.49
CA GLY A 89 -11.21 -9.70 -5.98
C GLY A 89 -10.69 -11.06 -6.44
N ARG A 90 -9.63 -11.11 -7.25
CA ARG A 90 -9.02 -12.35 -7.75
C ARG A 90 -7.65 -12.60 -7.14
N MET A 91 -7.25 -13.87 -7.18
CA MET A 91 -5.88 -14.27 -6.88
C MET A 91 -4.93 -13.69 -7.94
N VAL A 92 -3.92 -12.93 -7.51
CA VAL A 92 -2.92 -12.36 -8.40
C VAL A 92 -1.85 -13.41 -8.69
N THR A 93 -1.91 -14.03 -9.87
CA THR A 93 -0.94 -15.03 -10.31
C THR A 93 0.12 -14.44 -11.23
N LYS A 94 1.20 -15.21 -11.45
CA LYS A 94 2.28 -14.84 -12.37
C LYS A 94 1.75 -14.62 -13.78
N GLU A 95 0.87 -15.49 -14.25
CA GLU A 95 0.30 -15.48 -15.61
C GLU A 95 -0.53 -14.22 -15.82
N LEU A 96 -1.33 -13.82 -14.82
CA LEU A 96 -2.10 -12.59 -14.87
C LEU A 96 -1.18 -11.37 -14.99
N VAL A 97 -0.15 -11.28 -14.14
CA VAL A 97 0.82 -10.18 -14.15
C VAL A 97 1.56 -10.13 -15.49
N VAL A 98 2.05 -11.26 -15.99
CA VAL A 98 2.71 -11.36 -17.29
C VAL A 98 1.78 -10.93 -18.41
N HIS A 99 0.51 -11.32 -18.37
CA HIS A 99 -0.48 -10.93 -19.38
C HIS A 99 -0.73 -9.42 -19.38
N VAL A 100 -0.85 -8.81 -18.19
CA VAL A 100 -0.99 -7.35 -18.03
C VAL A 100 0.25 -6.64 -18.57
N LEU A 101 1.45 -7.07 -18.17
CA LEU A 101 2.72 -6.52 -18.64
C LEU A 101 2.88 -6.65 -20.16
N LYS A 102 2.61 -7.82 -20.75
CA LYS A 102 2.65 -8.03 -22.20
C LYS A 102 1.76 -7.05 -22.93
N ARG A 103 0.54 -6.82 -22.43
CA ARG A 103 -0.40 -5.88 -23.07
C ARG A 103 0.11 -4.44 -23.03
N VAL A 104 0.72 -4.03 -21.91
CA VAL A 104 1.38 -2.71 -21.79
C VAL A 104 2.58 -2.63 -22.73
N GLY A 105 3.44 -3.66 -22.72
CA GLY A 105 4.64 -3.75 -23.55
C GLY A 105 4.32 -3.70 -25.05
N VAL A 106 3.32 -4.46 -25.52
CA VAL A 106 2.87 -4.44 -26.93
C VAL A 106 2.34 -3.04 -27.30
N ARG A 107 1.57 -2.39 -26.43
CA ARG A 107 1.06 -1.03 -26.68
C ARG A 107 2.17 0.02 -26.76
N VAL A 108 3.24 -0.15 -25.99
CA VAL A 108 4.41 0.74 -26.03
C VAL A 108 5.27 0.43 -27.25
N ALA A 109 5.53 -0.85 -27.55
CA ALA A 109 6.35 -1.28 -28.68
C ALA A 109 5.72 -0.92 -30.03
N THR A 110 4.40 -1.05 -30.18
CA THR A 110 3.68 -0.62 -31.39
C THR A 110 3.72 0.89 -31.62
N LYS A 111 3.91 1.69 -30.55
CA LYS A 111 4.10 3.15 -30.65
C LYS A 111 5.57 3.55 -30.86
N SER A 112 6.51 2.67 -30.51
CA SER A 112 7.94 2.92 -30.57
C SER A 112 8.60 2.05 -31.63
N VAL A 113 8.51 2.45 -32.90
CA VAL A 113 9.17 1.76 -34.04
C VAL A 113 10.67 2.12 -34.15
N ALA A 114 11.20 2.94 -33.24
CA ALA A 114 12.54 3.47 -33.35
C ALA A 114 13.53 2.77 -32.40
N LYS A 115 14.35 1.90 -33.01
CA LYS A 115 15.77 1.68 -32.66
C LYS A 115 15.99 1.07 -31.27
N PHE A 116 15.92 -0.25 -31.25
CA PHE A 116 16.67 -1.07 -30.31
C PHE A 116 18.17 -0.83 -30.55
N VAL A 117 18.74 0.25 -30.01
CA VAL A 117 20.19 0.45 -30.01
C VAL A 117 20.72 -0.33 -28.80
N PRO A 118 21.53 -1.39 -29.00
CA PRO A 118 22.05 -2.24 -27.93
C PRO A 118 22.90 -1.51 -26.88
N LEU A 119 23.20 -0.22 -27.11
CA LEU A 119 24.10 0.64 -26.33
C LEU A 119 23.43 1.88 -25.71
N ALA A 120 22.13 2.11 -25.91
CA ALA A 120 21.35 3.04 -25.07
C ALA A 120 20.96 2.42 -23.71
N GLY A 121 21.46 1.21 -23.44
CA GLY A 121 22.06 0.80 -22.17
C GLY A 121 21.08 0.39 -21.10
N GLN A 122 21.07 1.13 -19.99
CA GLN A 122 20.33 0.78 -18.78
C GLN A 122 19.37 1.89 -18.35
N GLY A 123 19.65 3.16 -18.73
CA GLY A 123 18.82 4.30 -18.37
C GLY A 123 17.43 4.26 -19.01
N LEU A 124 17.35 3.93 -20.31
CA LEU A 124 16.06 3.75 -20.99
C LEU A 124 15.29 2.55 -20.44
N ALA A 125 15.97 1.43 -20.21
CA ALA A 125 15.36 0.22 -19.67
C ALA A 125 14.83 0.47 -18.23
N ALA A 126 15.60 1.14 -17.38
CA ALA A 126 15.17 1.53 -16.03
C ALA A 126 13.98 2.49 -16.07
N ALA A 127 13.96 3.45 -17.00
CA ALA A 127 12.82 4.34 -17.19
C ALA A 127 11.55 3.60 -17.65
N LEU A 128 11.70 2.63 -18.57
CA LEU A 128 10.60 1.79 -19.03
C LEU A 128 10.07 0.90 -17.89
N SER A 129 10.96 0.28 -17.12
CA SER A 129 10.59 -0.52 -15.94
C SER A 129 9.85 0.32 -14.90
N PHE A 130 10.39 1.50 -14.53
CA PHE A 130 9.74 2.46 -13.63
C PHE A 130 8.34 2.85 -14.11
N THR A 131 8.23 3.25 -15.39
CA THR A 131 6.96 3.74 -15.96
C THR A 131 5.93 2.64 -16.12
N ALA A 132 6.34 1.43 -16.51
CA ALA A 132 5.46 0.27 -16.57
C ALA A 132 4.90 -0.09 -15.18
N MET A 133 5.77 -0.17 -14.17
CA MET A 133 5.38 -0.44 -12.78
C MET A 133 4.41 0.64 -12.26
N ARG A 134 4.71 1.93 -12.51
CA ARG A 134 3.84 3.06 -12.14
C ARG A 134 2.49 3.00 -12.85
N TYR A 135 2.49 2.71 -14.15
CA TYR A 135 1.28 2.64 -14.95
C TYR A 135 0.35 1.53 -14.46
N VAL A 136 0.87 0.31 -14.32
CA VAL A 136 0.08 -0.85 -13.86
C VAL A 136 -0.41 -0.64 -12.44
N GLY A 137 0.49 -0.23 -11.53
CA GLY A 137 0.16 -0.01 -10.12
C GLY A 137 -0.87 1.11 -9.93
N ASN A 138 -0.67 2.28 -10.54
CA ASN A 138 -1.62 3.39 -10.39
C ASN A 138 -2.96 3.10 -11.04
N LYS A 139 -2.97 2.45 -12.22
CA LYS A 139 -4.22 2.04 -12.85
C LYS A 139 -5.03 1.14 -11.92
N HIS A 140 -4.37 0.17 -11.28
CA HIS A 140 -5.02 -0.71 -10.33
C HIS A 140 -5.52 0.03 -9.07
N VAL A 141 -4.76 1.03 -8.59
CA VAL A 141 -5.23 1.92 -7.51
C VAL A 141 -6.48 2.69 -7.91
N ASP A 142 -6.51 3.23 -9.12
CA ASP A 142 -7.67 3.99 -9.61
C ASP A 142 -8.89 3.08 -9.84
N ASP A 143 -8.69 1.86 -10.35
CA ASP A 143 -9.77 0.85 -10.47
C ASP A 143 -10.35 0.49 -9.09
N CYS A 144 -9.50 0.24 -8.08
CA CYS A 144 -9.95 -0.05 -6.70
C CYS A 144 -10.66 1.15 -6.06
N TYR A 145 -10.14 2.35 -6.26
CA TYR A 145 -10.74 3.58 -5.76
C TYR A 145 -12.15 3.76 -6.32
N GLU A 146 -12.34 3.56 -7.62
CA GLU A 146 -13.63 3.70 -8.28
C GLU A 146 -14.65 2.67 -7.77
N VAL A 147 -14.24 1.42 -7.50
CA VAL A 147 -15.11 0.41 -6.87
C VAL A 147 -15.59 0.91 -5.51
N VAL A 148 -14.67 1.29 -4.61
CA VAL A 148 -15.05 1.70 -3.25
C VAL A 148 -15.85 3.00 -3.26
N LYS A 149 -15.52 3.94 -4.13
CA LYS A 149 -16.27 5.19 -4.29
C LYS A 149 -17.74 4.90 -4.62
N ARG A 150 -18.00 4.02 -5.59
CA ARG A 150 -19.38 3.61 -5.94
C ARG A 150 -20.11 2.94 -4.79
N MET A 151 -19.41 2.17 -3.96
CA MET A 151 -20.01 1.57 -2.76
C MET A 151 -20.43 2.64 -1.76
N ILE A 152 -19.59 3.65 -1.51
CA ILE A 152 -19.90 4.77 -0.62
C ILE A 152 -21.11 5.55 -1.15
N GLU A 153 -21.10 5.93 -2.44
CA GLU A 153 -22.20 6.67 -3.07
C GLU A 153 -23.53 5.89 -3.06
N GLN A 154 -23.49 4.57 -3.24
CA GLN A 154 -24.69 3.72 -3.18
C GLN A 154 -25.24 3.62 -1.76
N ARG A 155 -24.36 3.56 -0.75
CA ARG A 155 -24.77 3.59 0.65
C ARG A 155 -25.45 4.91 1.02
N GLU A 156 -24.91 6.04 0.56
CA GLU A 156 -25.51 7.36 0.78
C GLU A 156 -26.88 7.50 0.09
N ARG A 157 -27.09 6.78 -1.02
CA ARG A 157 -28.37 6.75 -1.75
C ARG A 157 -29.45 5.90 -1.08
N ILE A 158 -29.06 4.94 -0.24
CA ILE A 158 -29.97 4.07 0.51
C ILE A 158 -29.92 4.50 1.99
N PRO A 159 -30.72 5.50 2.41
CA PRO A 159 -30.77 5.91 3.81
C PRO A 159 -31.42 4.79 4.64
N GLY A 160 -30.61 3.99 5.32
CA GLY A 160 -31.10 2.89 6.16
C GLY A 160 -30.07 2.00 6.85
N GLU A 161 -28.83 1.93 6.36
CA GLU A 161 -27.82 1.03 6.96
C GLU A 161 -26.64 1.80 7.58
N PRO A 162 -26.57 1.96 8.92
CA PRO A 162 -25.49 2.68 9.59
C PRO A 162 -24.14 1.99 9.35
N ALA A 163 -23.10 2.80 9.16
CA ALA A 163 -21.71 2.36 9.06
C ALA A 163 -21.40 1.33 10.16
N PRO A 164 -20.74 0.19 9.87
CA PRO A 164 -20.22 -0.64 10.94
C PRO A 164 -19.29 0.28 11.74
N ALA A 165 -19.77 0.62 12.93
CA ALA A 165 -19.23 1.67 13.76
C ALA A 165 -17.73 1.48 13.88
N ALA A 166 -17.00 2.55 13.60
CA ALA A 166 -15.70 2.76 14.19
C ALA A 166 -15.84 2.42 15.68
N LEU A 167 -15.06 1.45 16.16
CA LEU A 167 -14.99 1.19 17.58
C LEU A 167 -14.44 2.45 18.24
N ASP A 168 -15.32 3.01 19.04
CA ASP A 168 -15.24 4.18 19.90
C ASP A 168 -13.93 4.21 20.71
N GLU A 169 -13.18 5.30 20.58
CA GLU A 169 -12.18 5.71 21.57
C GLU A 169 -12.93 6.31 22.78
N ALA A 170 -13.43 5.44 23.64
CA ALA A 170 -13.78 5.75 25.02
C ALA A 170 -12.47 5.85 25.85
N ASN A 171 -12.25 6.75 26.81
CA ASN A 171 -13.06 7.77 27.45
C ASN A 171 -12.10 8.72 28.21
N THR A 172 -12.36 10.03 28.06
CA THR A 172 -12.26 11.15 29.01
C THR A 172 -11.52 11.00 30.35
N ASN A 173 -10.65 11.98 30.58
CA ASN A 173 -10.28 12.60 31.87
C ASN A 173 -11.23 12.29 33.05
N GLU A 174 -10.69 11.68 34.10
CA GLU A 174 -11.13 11.90 35.48
C GLU A 174 -10.06 12.73 36.20
N LYS A 175 -10.44 13.94 36.65
CA LYS A 175 -9.67 14.72 37.62
C LYS A 175 -10.64 15.54 38.46
N LEU A 176 -10.78 15.19 39.75
CA LEU A 176 -10.61 16.04 40.96
C LEU A 176 -11.20 15.33 42.20
N GLU A 177 -10.37 14.99 43.20
CA GLU A 177 -10.33 15.59 44.58
C GLU A 177 -11.23 14.83 45.60
N GLU A 178 -10.90 14.53 46.86
CA GLU A 178 -9.88 15.00 47.83
C GLU A 178 -9.85 14.07 49.10
N LYS A 179 -8.65 13.91 49.71
CA LYS A 179 -8.22 13.57 51.10
C LYS A 179 -8.94 12.51 51.97
N THR A 180 -8.13 11.69 52.69
CA THR A 180 -7.62 11.97 54.06
C THR A 180 -6.67 10.86 54.57
N ASP A 181 -5.56 11.30 55.20
CA ASP A 181 -4.78 10.71 56.31
C ASP A 181 -4.12 9.32 56.16
N ALA A 182 -2.94 9.01 56.69
CA ALA A 182 -1.81 9.69 57.35
C ALA A 182 -0.73 8.60 57.57
N HIS A 183 0.47 9.03 57.99
CA HIS A 183 1.54 8.22 58.62
C HIS A 183 2.48 7.44 57.66
N ASP A 184 3.80 7.43 57.77
CA ASP A 184 4.81 8.19 58.51
C ASP A 184 6.16 7.74 57.93
N SER A 185 7.22 8.46 58.31
CA SER A 185 8.61 8.02 58.41
C SER A 185 9.57 8.58 57.36
N GLU A 186 10.42 9.39 57.96
CA GLU A 186 11.54 10.20 57.51
C GLU A 186 12.67 9.37 56.88
N ASP A 187 13.45 10.00 56.01
CA ASP A 187 14.84 10.38 56.28
C ASP A 187 15.59 10.67 54.96
N LYS A 188 16.39 11.73 54.97
CA LYS A 188 17.24 12.19 53.87
C LYS A 188 18.54 12.67 54.51
N PRO A 189 19.71 12.20 54.05
CA PRO A 189 20.67 13.16 53.49
C PRO A 189 21.38 12.60 52.21
N VAL A 190 21.59 13.36 51.13
CA VAL A 190 22.65 14.35 50.85
C VAL A 190 24.02 13.74 50.43
N ALA A 191 24.38 14.07 49.17
CA ALA A 191 25.71 14.37 48.59
C ALA A 191 26.78 13.31 48.22
N GLU A 192 27.27 13.54 46.99
CA GLU A 192 28.69 13.62 46.55
C GLU A 192 29.50 12.42 46.02
N SER A 193 29.91 12.60 44.74
CA SER A 193 31.26 12.46 44.15
C SER A 193 31.88 11.09 43.82
N LYS A 194 32.36 11.03 42.56
CA LYS A 194 33.64 10.43 42.08
C LYS A 194 33.72 8.89 42.04
N GLU A 195 34.37 8.20 41.11
CA GLU A 195 35.18 8.48 39.92
C GLU A 195 35.46 7.08 39.28
N GLN A 196 36.03 7.06 38.06
CA GLN A 196 36.80 5.95 37.43
C GLN A 196 36.00 4.95 36.58
N ARG A 197 36.41 4.59 35.35
CA ARG A 197 37.69 4.82 34.64
C ARG A 197 37.55 4.43 33.16
N LEU A 198 38.25 5.20 32.31
CA LEU A 198 39.10 4.79 31.17
C LEU A 198 38.51 3.80 30.12
N THR A 199 38.41 4.13 28.84
CA THR A 199 39.59 4.32 27.96
C THR A 199 39.18 5.04 26.66
N SER A 200 39.82 6.18 26.37
CA SER A 200 39.87 6.78 25.03
C SER A 200 40.95 7.85 24.98
N ARG A 201 42.13 7.47 24.47
CA ARG A 201 43.23 8.25 23.84
C ARG A 201 44.39 7.25 23.76
N GLN A 202 45.11 7.11 22.66
CA GLN A 202 45.77 8.19 21.96
C GLN A 202 46.23 7.71 20.57
N LYS A 203 46.02 8.55 19.55
CA LYS A 203 46.96 8.69 18.43
C LYS A 203 48.11 9.55 18.95
N GLN A 204 49.32 9.00 19.00
CA GLN A 204 50.60 9.59 18.61
C GLN A 204 51.71 8.59 18.92
#